data_AF-A0A8D8YAR2-F1
#
_entry.id   AF-A0A8D8YAR2-F1
#
_cell.length_a   1.000
_cell.length_b   1.000
_cell.length_c   1.000
_cell.angle_alpha   90.00
_cell.angle_beta   90.00
_cell.angle_gamma   90.00
#
_symmetry.space_group_name_H-M   'P 1'
#
loop_
_entity.id
_entity.type
_entity.pdbx_description
1 polymer ?
#
loop_
_entity_poly.entity_id
_entity_poly.type
_entity_poly.pdbx_seq_one_letter_code
_entity_poly.pdbx_strand_id
1 'polypeptide(L)'
;MHGVSPDIVTMAKGIANGFPMGAVATTTEIAQVLTKASHFNTFGGNPVSCAAASAVLDVIKDEELQSNCKEVIRIKPPMCVTMEDAKFTFDVLHYVLTKFQNKKL
;
A
#
# COMPACT_ATOMS: atom_id res chain seq x y z
N MET A 1 2.23 -13.98 -4.10
CA MET A 1 1.63 -13.84 -2.75
C MET A 1 2.27 -14.87 -1.84
N HIS A 2 2.55 -14.54 -0.58
CA HIS A 2 3.29 -15.41 0.36
C HIS A 2 2.48 -16.60 0.92
N GLY A 3 1.30 -16.90 0.37
CA GLY A 3 0.45 -18.01 0.82
C GLY A 3 -0.13 -17.85 2.23
N VAL A 4 -0.17 -16.63 2.77
CA VAL A 4 -0.65 -16.35 4.13
C VAL A 4 -2.15 -16.02 4.10
N SER A 5 -2.92 -16.59 5.02
CA SER A 5 -4.32 -16.28 5.26
C SER A 5 -4.49 -15.74 6.68
N PRO A 6 -4.45 -14.41 6.88
CA PRO A 6 -4.55 -13.80 8.21
C PRO A 6 -6.00 -13.72 8.70
N ASP A 7 -6.21 -13.86 10.00
CA ASP A 7 -7.54 -13.72 10.62
C ASP A 7 -7.99 -12.25 10.72
N ILE A 8 -7.03 -11.32 10.78
CA ILE A 8 -7.25 -9.87 10.85
C ILE A 8 -6.25 -9.16 9.93
N VAL A 9 -6.75 -8.22 9.12
CA VAL A 9 -5.96 -7.34 8.26
C VAL A 9 -6.32 -5.90 8.56
N THR A 10 -5.32 -5.05 8.78
CA THR A 10 -5.48 -3.60 8.90
C THR A 10 -4.99 -2.91 7.65
N MET A 11 -5.73 -1.88 7.21
CA MET A 11 -5.45 -1.14 5.98
C MET A 11 -5.64 0.35 6.22
N ALA A 12 -4.82 1.17 5.56
CA ALA A 12 -4.85 2.63 5.59
C ALA A 12 -4.07 3.16 4.37
N LYS A 13 -3.49 4.36 4.45
CA LYS A 13 -2.61 4.95 3.43
C LYS A 13 -3.28 4.99 2.04
N GLY A 14 -2.90 4.06 1.16
CA GLY A 14 -3.38 4.00 -0.22
C GLY A 14 -4.86 3.64 -0.35
N ILE A 15 -5.51 3.13 0.70
CA ILE A 15 -6.92 2.67 0.65
C ILE A 15 -7.90 3.73 0.13
N ALA A 16 -7.62 5.02 0.38
CA ALA A 16 -8.42 6.14 -0.12
C ALA A 16 -7.54 7.25 -0.72
N ASN A 17 -6.33 6.89 -1.19
CA ASN A 17 -5.38 7.75 -1.90
C ASN A 17 -5.27 9.20 -1.38
N GLY A 18 -5.04 9.36 -0.07
CA GLY A 18 -4.87 10.66 0.58
C GLY A 18 -6.09 11.17 1.35
N PHE A 19 -7.28 10.59 1.12
CA PHE A 19 -8.45 10.87 1.93
C PHE A 19 -8.40 10.08 3.26
N PRO A 20 -8.86 10.64 4.40
CA PRO A 20 -8.76 9.94 5.69
C PRO A 20 -9.63 8.68 5.73
N MET A 21 -8.97 7.52 5.77
CA MET A 21 -9.62 6.22 5.97
C MET A 21 -8.64 5.19 6.56
N GLY A 22 -9.14 4.44 7.53
CA GLY A 22 -8.59 3.17 7.95
C GLY A 22 -9.66 2.09 7.88
N ALA A 23 -9.26 0.85 7.67
CA ALA A 23 -10.15 -0.29 7.62
C ALA A 23 -9.53 -1.49 8.34
N VAL A 24 -10.39 -2.30 8.96
CA VAL A 24 -10.03 -3.60 9.52
C VAL A 24 -10.95 -4.63 8.89
N ALA A 25 -10.37 -5.66 8.28
CA ALA A 25 -11.08 -6.82 7.79
C ALA A 25 -10.74 -8.01 8.71
N THR A 26 -11.74 -8.76 9.14
CA THR A 26 -11.55 -9.93 10.01
C THR A 26 -12.37 -11.11 9.51
N THR A 27 -12.13 -12.29 10.06
CA THR A 27 -13.07 -13.41 9.93
C THR A 27 -14.42 -13.06 10.55
N THR A 28 -15.48 -13.75 10.11
CA THR A 28 -16.84 -13.57 10.64
C THR A 28 -16.92 -13.93 12.13
N GLU A 29 -16.23 -14.99 12.55
CA GLU A 29 -16.16 -15.41 13.96
C GLU A 29 -15.61 -14.28 14.85
N ILE A 30 -14.52 -13.64 14.43
CA ILE A 30 -13.96 -12.48 15.14
C ILE A 30 -14.92 -11.29 15.08
N ALA A 31 -15.53 -11.00 13.93
CA ALA A 31 -16.44 -9.87 13.80
C ALA A 31 -17.67 -9.99 14.71
N GLN A 32 -18.13 -11.21 15.02
CA GLN A 32 -19.27 -11.47 15.90
C GLN A 32 -19.03 -11.05 17.36
N VAL A 33 -17.77 -10.93 17.81
CA VAL A 33 -17.46 -10.42 19.16
C VAL A 33 -17.69 -8.91 19.27
N LEU A 34 -17.68 -8.19 18.15
CA LEU A 34 -18.01 -6.77 18.06
C LEU A 34 -19.54 -6.60 18.09
N THR A 35 -20.11 -6.85 19.26
CA THR A 35 -21.56 -6.71 19.51
C THR A 35 -22.00 -5.25 19.48
N LYS A 36 -23.32 -4.99 19.61
CA LYS A 36 -23.92 -3.67 19.35
C LYS A 36 -23.23 -2.55 20.14
N ALA A 37 -22.61 -1.64 19.38
CA ALA A 37 -21.91 -0.43 19.82
C ALA A 37 -20.64 -0.63 20.67
N SER A 38 -20.02 -1.82 20.68
CA SER A 38 -18.74 -2.03 21.39
C SER A 38 -17.57 -1.27 20.76
N HIS A 39 -17.69 -0.86 19.49
CA HIS A 39 -16.69 -0.07 18.77
C HIS A 39 -17.38 0.95 17.86
N PHE A 40 -17.09 2.24 18.04
CA PHE A 40 -17.72 3.33 17.31
C PHE A 40 -16.70 4.43 17.02
N ASN A 41 -16.85 5.09 15.86
CA ASN A 41 -16.04 6.22 15.44
C ASN A 41 -16.95 7.27 14.79
N THR A 42 -16.89 8.53 15.25
CA THR A 42 -17.72 9.62 14.72
C THR A 42 -17.59 9.81 13.21
N PHE A 43 -16.39 9.64 12.66
CA PHE A 43 -16.10 9.80 11.23
C PHE A 43 -15.86 8.47 10.50
N GLY A 44 -15.94 7.35 11.20
CA GLY A 44 -15.66 6.03 10.64
C GLY A 44 -16.71 5.66 9.59
N GLY A 45 -16.25 5.17 8.43
CA GLY A 45 -17.14 4.75 7.35
C GLY A 45 -17.98 5.86 6.73
N ASN A 46 -17.56 7.13 6.86
CA ASN A 46 -18.30 8.24 6.28
C ASN A 46 -18.40 8.11 4.74
N PRO A 47 -19.51 8.55 4.12
CA PRO A 47 -19.77 8.34 2.70
C PRO A 47 -18.71 8.92 1.76
N VAL A 48 -18.09 10.05 2.13
CA VAL A 48 -17.08 10.72 1.29
C VAL A 48 -15.80 9.90 1.23
N SER A 49 -15.30 9.43 2.39
CA SER A 49 -14.14 8.54 2.44
C SER A 49 -14.42 7.22 1.72
N CYS A 50 -15.63 6.66 1.86
CA CYS A 50 -16.03 5.43 1.17
C CYS A 50 -16.09 5.60 -0.35
N ALA A 51 -16.62 6.71 -0.84
CA ALA A 51 -16.63 7.03 -2.27
C ALA A 51 -15.22 7.17 -2.83
N ALA A 52 -14.33 7.87 -2.11
CA ALA A 52 -12.92 7.99 -2.48
C ALA A 52 -12.23 6.61 -2.54
N ALA A 53 -12.43 5.76 -1.54
CA ALA A 53 -11.87 4.41 -1.51
C ALA A 53 -12.40 3.52 -2.65
N SER A 54 -13.69 3.62 -2.98
CA SER A 54 -14.29 2.88 -4.09
C SER A 54 -13.66 3.29 -5.42
N ALA A 55 -13.57 4.60 -5.68
CA ALA A 55 -12.94 5.12 -6.90
C ALA A 55 -11.47 4.70 -7.02
N VAL A 56 -10.74 4.61 -5.91
CA VAL A 56 -9.36 4.12 -5.89
C VAL A 56 -9.29 2.64 -6.28
N LEU A 57 -10.22 1.80 -5.80
CA LEU A 57 -10.27 0.39 -6.21
C LEU A 57 -10.58 0.23 -7.69
N ASP A 58 -11.48 1.06 -8.23
CA ASP A 58 -11.81 1.08 -9.66
C ASP A 58 -10.55 1.43 -10.48
N VAL A 59 -9.82 2.47 -10.11
CA VAL A 59 -8.54 2.84 -10.76
C VAL A 59 -7.48 1.75 -10.65
N ILE A 60 -7.32 1.13 -9.47
CA ILE A 60 -6.35 0.03 -9.28
C ILE A 60 -6.63 -1.12 -10.25
N LYS A 61 -7.92 -1.40 -10.49
CA LYS A 61 -8.36 -2.46 -11.39
C LYS A 61 -8.22 -2.05 -12.85
N ASP A 62 -8.81 -0.91 -13.23
CA ASP A 62 -8.96 -0.48 -14.62
C ASP A 62 -7.62 -0.06 -15.25
N GLU A 63 -6.70 0.50 -14.46
CA GLU A 63 -5.34 0.85 -14.91
C GLU A 63 -4.32 -0.27 -14.66
N GLU A 64 -4.77 -1.46 -14.23
CA GLU A 64 -3.92 -2.63 -13.96
C GLU A 64 -2.71 -2.32 -13.06
N LEU A 65 -2.91 -1.49 -12.03
CA LEU A 65 -1.81 -0.96 -11.23
C LEU A 65 -0.99 -2.04 -10.52
N GLN A 66 -1.60 -3.21 -10.25
CA GLN A 66 -0.88 -4.37 -9.69
C GLN A 66 0.13 -4.97 -10.67
N SER A 67 -0.17 -4.96 -11.97
CA SER A 67 0.76 -5.37 -13.02
C SER A 67 1.88 -4.33 -13.16
N ASN A 68 1.52 -3.04 -13.21
CA ASN A 68 2.49 -1.95 -13.25
C ASN A 68 3.49 -2.02 -12.06
N CYS A 69 3.02 -2.33 -10.85
CA CYS A 69 3.88 -2.49 -9.66
C CYS A 69 4.97 -3.56 -9.79
N LYS A 70 4.84 -4.51 -10.72
CA LYS A 70 5.86 -5.54 -10.97
C LYS A 70 6.98 -5.05 -11.89
N GLU A 71 6.67 -4.06 -12.73
CA GLU A 71 7.58 -3.50 -13.73
C GLU A 71 8.28 -2.22 -13.24
N VAL A 72 7.67 -1.49 -12.30
CA VAL A 72 8.23 -0.24 -11.78
C VAL A 72 8.99 -0.43 -10.47
N ILE A 73 10.16 0.18 -10.38
CA ILE A 73 10.92 0.25 -9.13
C ILE A 73 10.47 1.50 -8.37
N ARG A 74 9.90 1.32 -7.18
CA ARG A 74 9.57 2.43 -6.27
C ARG A 74 10.75 2.73 -5.37
N ILE A 75 11.30 3.94 -5.51
CA ILE A 75 12.24 4.51 -4.55
C ILE A 75 11.45 5.49 -3.68
N LYS A 76 11.43 5.24 -2.37
CA LYS A 76 10.91 6.21 -1.40
C LYS A 76 12.10 6.95 -0.82
N PRO A 77 12.45 8.15 -1.34
CA PRO A 77 13.50 8.94 -0.71
C PRO A 77 13.05 9.38 0.68
N PRO A 78 14.01 9.65 1.60
CA PRO A 78 13.71 10.40 2.81
C PRO A 78 13.12 11.77 2.44
N MET A 79 12.32 12.33 3.34
CA MET A 79 11.68 13.64 3.14
C MET A 79 12.72 14.76 2.90
N CYS A 80 13.92 14.59 3.45
CA CYS A 80 15.08 15.44 3.22
C CYS A 80 16.19 14.59 2.59
N VAL A 81 16.66 14.98 1.42
CA VAL A 81 17.74 14.28 0.69
C VAL A 81 18.92 15.24 0.58
N THR A 82 20.08 14.82 1.08
CA THR A 82 21.33 15.56 0.87
C THR A 82 21.98 15.15 -0.46
N MET A 83 22.97 15.92 -0.91
CA MET A 83 23.77 15.56 -2.09
C MET A 83 24.50 14.22 -1.89
N GLU A 84 24.87 13.89 -0.65
CA GLU A 84 25.51 12.61 -0.33
C GLU A 84 24.53 11.43 -0.45
N ASP A 85 23.30 11.57 0.06
CA ASP A 85 22.24 10.57 -0.09
C ASP A 85 21.91 10.29 -1.57
N ALA A 86 21.88 11.35 -2.39
CA ALA A 86 21.61 11.24 -3.82
C ALA A 86 22.73 10.48 -4.54
N LYS A 87 24.00 10.80 -4.25
CA LYS A 87 25.17 10.10 -4.80
C LYS A 87 25.18 8.64 -4.41
N PHE A 88 24.97 8.33 -3.12
CA PHE A 88 24.89 6.96 -2.63
C PHE A 88 23.79 6.16 -3.36
N THR A 89 22.60 6.74 -3.53
CA THR A 89 21.50 6.10 -4.27
C THR A 89 21.90 5.80 -5.71
N PHE A 90 22.56 6.74 -6.39
CA PHE A 90 23.03 6.55 -7.76
C PHE A 90 24.08 5.45 -7.86
N ASP A 91 25.06 5.43 -6.96
CA ASP A 91 26.12 4.43 -6.92
C ASP A 91 25.56 3.02 -6.70
N VAL A 92 24.60 2.85 -5.78
CA VAL A 92 23.91 1.58 -5.55
C VAL A 92 23.15 1.13 -6.79
N LEU A 93 22.39 2.03 -7.44
CA LEU A 93 21.67 1.71 -8.67
C LEU A 93 22.62 1.29 -9.79
N HIS A 94 23.71 2.05 -10.00
CA HIS A 94 24.72 1.74 -11.01
C HIS A 94 25.36 0.37 -10.75
N TYR A 95 25.72 0.07 -9.51
CA TYR A 95 26.27 -1.22 -9.10
C TYR A 95 25.30 -2.37 -9.41
N VAL A 96 24.04 -2.26 -8.96
CA VAL A 96 23.02 -3.29 -9.16
C VAL A 96 22.79 -3.55 -10.65
N LEU A 97 22.58 -2.50 -11.45
CA LEU A 97 22.34 -2.63 -12.88
C LEU A 97 23.53 -3.27 -13.61
N THR A 98 24.75 -2.86 -13.28
CA THR A 98 25.98 -3.45 -13.86
C THR A 98 26.11 -4.92 -13.51
N LYS A 99 25.84 -5.31 -12.25
CA LYS A 99 25.83 -6.71 -11.82
C LYS A 99 24.75 -7.55 -12.52
N PHE A 100 23.54 -7.01 -12.71
CA PHE A 100 22.47 -7.69 -13.43
C PHE A 100 22.78 -7.88 -14.91
N GLN A 101 23.33 -6.85 -15.58
CA GLN A 101 23.75 -6.95 -16.99
C GLN A 101 24.85 -8.00 -17.20
N ASN A 102 25.81 -8.08 -16.27
CA ASN A 102 26.88 -9.07 -16.29
C ASN A 102 26.45 -10.48 -15.84
N LYS A 103 25.25 -10.61 -15.25
CA LYS A 103 24.63 -11.87 -14.82
C LYS A 103 23.61 -12.42 -15.83
N LYS A 104 23.60 -11.93 -17.09
CA LYS A 104 22.72 -12.46 -18.14
C LYS A 104 22.66 -14.00 -18.09
N LEU A 105 21.41 -14.49 -17.99
CA LEU A 105 20.98 -15.89 -18.11
C LEU A 105 21.66 -16.61 -19.27
#